data_AF-A0A2I7K650-F1
#
_entry.id   AF-A0A2I7K650-F1
#
_cell.length_a   1.000
_cell.length_b   1.000
_cell.length_c   1.000
_cell.angle_alpha   90.00
_cell.angle_beta   90.00
_cell.angle_gamma   90.00
#
_symmetry.space_group_name_H-M   'P 1'
#
loop_
_entity.id
_entity.type
_entity.pdbx_description
1 polymer ?
#
loop_
_entity_poly.entity_id
_entity_poly.type
_entity_poly.pdbx_seq_one_letter_code
_entity_poly.pdbx_strand_id
1 'polypeptide(L)'
;MDGQINDVVQAMPDPWPLKLGETLSSHDWFPFHGHQFLGSSFVRTSVMAGRREDIGTAVILQAEAMREDPAGTLPTDDIELADLARFRSLDEWLQVRARVLKGWITVLVEDPRTGAMTERLGHPDIEEVVKDMYKRKRGRDAARDSSRMALKRHKIRTKMQEMGVPEHMAADKGAIQMLAEHFDHADIYITPDNLRAAMAEVLGYTGAVTPLSAHRRT
;
A
#
# COMPACT_ATOMS: atom_id res chain seq x y z
N MET A 1 7.67 51.93 -27.75
CA MET A 1 6.77 51.16 -26.87
C MET A 1 6.71 49.78 -27.49
N ASP A 2 7.45 48.82 -26.97
CA ASP A 2 7.25 47.40 -27.27
C ASP A 2 7.69 46.64 -26.01
N GLY A 3 6.71 46.39 -25.14
CA GLY A 3 6.90 45.63 -23.92
C GLY A 3 6.96 44.15 -24.24
N GLN A 4 8.12 43.53 -24.06
CA GLN A 4 8.23 42.07 -24.04
C GLN A 4 7.55 41.56 -22.76
N ILE A 5 6.36 41.01 -22.95
CA ILE A 5 5.68 40.19 -21.95
C ILE A 5 6.43 38.86 -21.93
N ASN A 6 7.31 38.67 -20.95
CA ASN A 6 7.87 37.35 -20.65
C ASN A 6 6.73 36.51 -20.06
N ASP A 7 6.03 35.78 -20.92
CA ASP A 7 5.16 34.68 -20.50
C ASP A 7 6.06 33.61 -19.86
N VAL A 8 6.13 33.65 -18.52
CA VAL A 8 6.69 32.55 -17.74
C VAL A 8 5.70 31.40 -17.90
N VAL A 9 5.99 30.49 -18.83
CA VAL A 9 5.29 29.20 -18.92
C VAL A 9 5.50 28.50 -17.57
N GLN A 10 4.48 28.52 -16.71
CA GLN A 10 4.48 27.73 -15.49
C GLN A 10 4.55 26.26 -15.92
N ALA A 11 5.73 25.66 -15.76
CA ALA A 11 5.89 24.22 -15.93
C ALA A 11 4.91 23.53 -14.98
N MET A 12 4.13 22.59 -15.52
CA MET A 12 3.23 21.80 -14.70
C MET A 12 4.04 21.05 -13.63
N PRO A 13 3.53 20.92 -12.40
CA PRO A 13 4.21 20.15 -11.37
C PRO A 13 4.39 18.69 -11.80
N ASP A 14 5.51 18.09 -11.39
CA ASP A 14 5.81 16.71 -11.73
C ASP A 14 4.85 15.73 -11.03
N PRO A 15 4.51 14.59 -11.66
CA PRO A 15 3.70 13.56 -11.02
C PRO A 15 4.50 12.82 -9.94
N TRP A 16 3.86 12.59 -8.78
CA TRP A 16 4.40 11.75 -7.72
C TRP A 16 4.34 10.27 -8.16
N PRO A 17 5.36 9.44 -7.84
CA PRO A 17 5.42 8.05 -8.28
C PRO A 17 4.35 7.14 -7.66
N LEU A 18 3.76 7.52 -6.53
CA LEU A 18 2.72 6.76 -5.84
C LEU A 18 1.36 7.42 -6.06
N LYS A 19 0.34 6.60 -6.29
CA LYS A 19 -1.06 7.01 -6.47
C LYS A 19 -1.82 7.01 -5.15
N LEU A 20 -2.97 7.67 -5.10
CA LEU A 20 -3.86 7.60 -3.95
C LEU A 20 -4.22 6.12 -3.63
N GLY A 21 -4.20 5.77 -2.35
CA GLY A 21 -4.33 4.42 -1.80
C GLY A 21 -3.00 3.66 -1.67
N GLU A 22 -1.92 4.14 -2.30
CA GLU A 22 -0.58 3.53 -2.21
C GLU A 22 0.14 4.02 -0.95
N THR A 23 -0.24 3.44 0.19
CA THR A 23 0.29 3.82 1.51
C THR A 23 1.38 2.85 2.03
N LEU A 24 2.17 3.34 2.99
CA LEU A 24 3.11 2.54 3.77
C LEU A 24 2.59 2.20 5.17
N SER A 25 1.29 2.37 5.44
CA SER A 25 0.53 2.29 6.72
C SER A 25 0.85 1.18 7.76
N SER A 26 1.74 0.23 7.46
CA SER A 26 2.26 -0.80 8.38
C SER A 26 3.79 -0.74 8.58
N HIS A 27 4.44 0.35 8.15
CA HIS A 27 5.88 0.55 8.29
C HIS A 27 6.17 1.56 9.40
N ASP A 28 6.66 1.07 10.54
CA ASP A 28 7.15 1.90 11.64
C ASP A 28 8.59 2.38 11.44
N TRP A 29 9.17 2.08 10.28
CA TRP A 29 10.55 2.38 9.94
C TRP A 29 10.68 2.79 8.49
N PHE A 30 11.52 3.80 8.22
CA PHE A 30 11.97 4.18 6.89
C PHE A 30 13.48 4.48 6.91
N PRO A 31 14.19 4.29 5.78
CA PRO A 31 15.55 4.75 5.62
C PRO A 31 15.62 6.27 5.81
N PHE A 32 16.35 6.72 6.83
CA PHE A 32 16.67 8.13 7.01
C PHE A 32 18.11 8.38 6.53
N HIS A 33 18.29 9.19 5.49
CA HIS A 33 19.60 9.52 4.93
C HIS A 33 20.34 10.55 5.81
N GLY A 34 20.70 10.14 7.03
CA GLY A 34 21.26 11.04 8.05
C GLY A 34 22.50 11.81 7.60
N HIS A 35 23.38 11.21 6.78
CA HIS A 35 24.56 11.91 6.25
C HIS A 35 24.17 13.07 5.32
N GLN A 36 23.23 12.87 4.40
CA GLN A 36 22.74 13.92 3.50
C GLN A 36 21.98 14.99 4.29
N PHE A 37 21.11 14.58 5.21
CA PHE A 37 20.33 15.50 6.05
C PHE A 37 21.22 16.40 6.91
N LEU A 38 22.14 15.81 7.69
CA LEU A 38 23.04 16.55 8.58
C LEU A 38 24.06 17.40 7.79
N GLY A 39 24.40 16.99 6.57
CA GLY A 39 25.25 17.75 5.65
C GLY A 39 24.52 18.85 4.86
N SER A 40 23.19 18.97 4.97
CA SER A 40 22.38 19.87 4.16
C SER A 40 22.62 21.35 4.47
N SER A 41 22.28 22.24 3.51
CA SER A 41 22.27 23.68 3.78
C SER A 41 21.23 24.07 4.84
N PHE A 42 20.11 23.34 4.89
CA PHE A 42 19.04 23.54 5.88
C PHE A 42 19.58 23.40 7.32
N VAL A 43 20.18 22.26 7.66
CA VAL A 43 20.73 22.04 9.01
C VAL A 43 21.77 23.09 9.38
N ARG A 44 22.70 23.41 8.46
CA ARG A 44 23.72 24.45 8.68
C ARG A 44 23.11 25.81 8.98
N THR A 45 22.14 26.26 8.18
CA THR A 45 21.48 27.56 8.38
C THR A 45 20.68 27.60 9.67
N SER A 46 19.95 26.54 10.00
CA SER A 46 19.17 26.45 11.25
C SER A 46 20.07 26.52 12.48
N VAL A 47 21.21 25.84 12.48
CA VAL A 47 22.18 25.89 13.59
C VAL A 47 22.81 27.28 13.72
N MET A 48 23.28 27.87 12.62
CA MET A 48 23.93 29.20 12.64
C MET A 48 23.00 30.32 13.09
N ALA A 49 21.70 30.17 12.83
CA ALA A 49 20.70 31.16 13.22
C ALA A 49 20.04 30.87 14.58
N GLY A 50 20.55 29.90 15.35
CA GLY A 50 20.05 29.58 16.68
C GLY A 50 18.67 28.91 16.71
N ARG A 51 18.21 28.34 15.59
CA ARG A 51 16.87 27.75 15.42
C ARG A 51 16.94 26.23 15.22
N ARG A 52 17.48 25.52 16.20
CA ARG A 52 17.60 24.05 16.09
C ARG A 52 16.23 23.35 16.10
N GLU A 53 15.23 23.99 16.67
CA GLU A 53 13.84 23.54 16.68
C GLU A 53 13.27 23.34 15.26
N ASP A 54 13.66 24.18 14.28
CA ASP A 54 13.26 24.02 12.87
C ASP A 54 13.66 22.62 12.35
N ILE A 55 14.79 22.06 12.82
CA ILE A 55 15.28 20.73 12.43
C ILE A 55 14.35 19.63 12.97
N GLY A 56 13.88 19.77 14.22
CA GLY A 56 12.93 18.84 14.82
C GLY A 56 11.61 18.82 14.06
N THR A 57 11.08 19.99 13.72
CA THR A 57 9.87 20.12 12.90
C THR A 57 10.04 19.47 11.53
N ALA A 58 11.18 19.67 10.85
CA ALA A 58 11.43 19.03 9.56
C ALA A 58 11.44 17.49 9.66
N VAL A 59 12.05 16.92 10.71
CA VAL A 59 12.05 15.47 10.93
C VAL A 59 10.65 14.94 11.22
N ILE A 60 9.85 15.65 12.00
CA ILE A 60 8.44 15.31 12.25
C ILE A 60 7.67 15.26 10.93
N LEU A 61 7.76 16.31 10.11
CA LEU A 61 7.09 16.36 8.81
C LEU A 61 7.53 15.25 7.85
N GLN A 62 8.82 14.91 7.82
CA GLN A 62 9.28 13.77 7.03
C GLN A 62 8.70 12.44 7.52
N ALA A 63 8.60 12.24 8.84
CA ALA A 63 8.00 11.05 9.41
C ALA A 63 6.49 10.97 9.14
N GLU A 64 5.77 12.10 9.26
CA GLU A 64 4.33 12.17 8.93
C GLU A 64 4.09 11.92 7.44
N ALA A 65 4.91 12.48 6.55
CA ALA A 65 4.79 12.25 5.11
C ALA A 65 4.85 10.77 4.74
N MET A 66 5.64 9.96 5.45
CA MET A 66 5.70 8.51 5.22
C MET A 66 4.38 7.78 5.57
N ARG A 67 3.55 8.39 6.41
CA ARG A 67 2.27 7.84 6.90
C ARG A 67 1.06 8.33 6.09
N GLU A 68 1.24 9.39 5.32
CA GLU A 68 0.20 9.99 4.46
C GLU A 68 -0.23 9.07 3.30
N ASP A 69 -1.30 9.50 2.63
CA ASP A 69 -1.84 8.89 1.42
C ASP A 69 -1.82 9.88 0.22
N PRO A 70 -0.96 9.66 -0.79
CA PRO A 70 0.05 8.62 -0.91
C PRO A 70 1.27 8.84 -0.02
N ALA A 71 1.99 7.75 0.26
CA ALA A 71 3.18 7.82 1.08
C ALA A 71 4.28 8.72 0.47
N GLY A 72 4.95 9.47 1.36
CA GLY A 72 6.02 10.41 1.04
C GLY A 72 5.57 11.81 0.66
N THR A 73 4.27 12.09 0.75
CA THR A 73 3.71 13.41 0.45
C THR A 73 3.15 14.09 1.69
N LEU A 74 3.01 15.40 1.65
CA LEU A 74 2.28 16.20 2.64
C LEU A 74 1.09 16.89 1.98
N PRO A 75 0.06 17.29 2.75
CA PRO A 75 -1.00 18.15 2.24
C PRO A 75 -0.46 19.55 1.93
N THR A 76 -1.22 20.32 1.14
CA THR A 76 -0.89 21.72 0.82
C THR A 76 -1.53 22.73 1.78
N ASP A 77 -2.58 22.32 2.48
CA ASP A 77 -3.29 23.17 3.45
C ASP A 77 -2.46 23.39 4.72
N ASP A 78 -2.36 24.65 5.15
CA ASP A 78 -1.56 25.05 6.30
C ASP A 78 -2.17 24.59 7.62
N ILE A 79 -3.49 24.39 7.69
CA ILE A 79 -4.13 23.83 8.89
C ILE A 79 -3.70 22.38 9.10
N GLU A 80 -3.77 21.57 8.04
CA GLU A 80 -3.32 20.18 8.07
C GLU A 80 -1.81 20.09 8.35
N LEU A 81 -1.01 20.92 7.70
CA LEU A 81 0.44 20.97 7.93
C LEU A 81 0.79 21.36 9.36
N ALA A 82 0.08 22.33 9.95
CA ALA A 82 0.29 22.73 11.34
C ALA A 82 0.00 21.58 12.32
N ASP A 83 -1.09 20.83 12.09
CA ASP A 83 -1.45 19.66 12.91
C ASP A 83 -0.41 18.54 12.79
N LEU A 84 0.00 18.19 11.56
CA LEU A 84 1.05 17.19 11.30
C LEU A 84 2.37 17.58 11.96
N ALA A 85 2.75 18.86 11.89
CA ALA A 85 3.96 19.40 12.51
C ALA A 85 3.84 19.59 14.04
N ARG A 86 2.68 19.27 14.65
CA ARG A 86 2.40 19.36 16.08
C ARG A 86 2.41 20.78 16.65
N PHE A 87 2.03 21.76 15.84
CA PHE A 87 1.79 23.13 16.31
C PHE A 87 0.39 23.26 16.91
N ARG A 88 0.24 24.15 17.89
CA ARG A 88 -1.06 24.39 18.55
C ARG A 88 -1.87 25.52 17.91
N SER A 89 -1.24 26.28 17.01
CA SER A 89 -1.87 27.38 16.29
C SER A 89 -1.29 27.53 14.89
N LEU A 90 -2.14 28.04 13.99
CA LEU A 90 -1.73 28.37 12.62
C LEU A 90 -0.65 29.48 12.61
N ASP A 91 -0.73 30.45 13.51
CA ASP A 91 0.23 31.56 13.57
C ASP A 91 1.65 31.08 13.91
N GLU A 92 1.80 30.15 14.86
CA GLU A 92 3.09 29.54 15.17
C GLU A 92 3.66 28.76 13.97
N TRP A 93 2.80 28.02 13.26
CA TRP A 93 3.19 27.30 12.04
C TRP A 93 3.69 28.25 10.95
N LEU A 94 2.92 29.30 10.65
CA LEU A 94 3.25 30.25 9.59
C LEU A 94 4.61 30.95 9.81
N GLN A 95 5.02 31.14 11.07
CA GLN A 95 6.33 31.70 11.41
C GLN A 95 7.50 30.79 11.00
N VAL A 96 7.31 29.47 10.91
CA VAL A 96 8.36 28.49 10.60
C VAL A 96 8.23 27.86 9.21
N ARG A 97 7.00 27.83 8.65
CA ARG A 97 6.59 27.13 7.42
C ARG A 97 7.63 27.19 6.31
N ALA A 98 7.99 28.41 5.88
CA ALA A 98 8.88 28.60 4.73
C ALA A 98 10.29 28.01 4.95
N ARG A 99 10.74 27.90 6.21
CA ARG A 99 12.06 27.35 6.54
C ARG A 99 12.02 25.83 6.61
N VAL A 100 11.00 25.27 7.27
CA VAL A 100 10.87 23.82 7.49
C VAL A 100 10.43 23.08 6.25
N LEU A 101 9.67 23.74 5.36
CA LEU A 101 9.29 23.21 4.05
C LEU A 101 10.35 23.46 2.96
N LYS A 102 11.56 23.90 3.32
CA LYS A 102 12.63 24.08 2.33
C LYS A 102 12.96 22.75 1.65
N GLY A 103 12.82 22.70 0.32
CA GLY A 103 13.07 21.50 -0.48
C GLY A 103 11.81 20.70 -0.81
N TRP A 104 10.68 21.01 -0.17
CA TRP A 104 9.38 20.50 -0.58
C TRP A 104 8.88 21.28 -1.80
N ILE A 105 8.36 20.55 -2.77
CA ILE A 105 7.84 21.07 -4.04
C ILE A 105 6.41 20.58 -4.25
N THR A 106 5.60 21.36 -4.96
CA THR A 106 4.29 20.90 -5.40
C THR A 106 4.47 19.73 -6.39
N VAL A 107 3.68 18.68 -6.21
CA VAL A 107 3.62 17.49 -7.06
C VAL A 107 2.17 17.13 -7.33
N LEU A 108 1.92 16.39 -8.41
CA LEU A 108 0.59 15.88 -8.75
C LEU A 108 0.43 14.43 -8.34
N VAL A 109 -0.67 14.10 -7.69
CA VAL A 109 -1.04 12.74 -7.29
C VAL A 109 -2.28 12.31 -8.05
N GLU A 110 -2.23 11.14 -8.67
CA GLU A 110 -3.37 10.55 -9.36
C GLU A 110 -4.26 9.77 -8.39
N ASP A 111 -5.58 9.99 -8.45
CA ASP A 111 -6.59 9.08 -7.91
C ASP A 111 -6.88 7.98 -8.95
N PRO A 112 -6.51 6.72 -8.70
CA PRO A 112 -6.71 5.64 -9.66
C PRO A 112 -8.19 5.29 -9.90
N ARG A 113 -9.12 5.75 -9.05
CA ARG A 113 -10.56 5.48 -9.19
C ARG A 113 -11.24 6.44 -10.14
N THR A 114 -10.80 7.70 -10.15
CA THR A 114 -11.43 8.79 -10.91
C THR A 114 -10.54 9.34 -12.02
N GLY A 115 -9.23 9.07 -11.98
CA GLY A 115 -8.23 9.68 -12.85
C GLY A 115 -7.93 11.15 -12.52
N ALA A 116 -8.50 11.68 -11.44
CA ALA A 116 -8.27 13.06 -11.02
C ALA A 116 -6.83 13.24 -10.52
N MET A 117 -6.25 14.41 -10.80
CA MET A 117 -4.94 14.82 -10.28
C MET A 117 -5.15 15.83 -9.15
N THR A 118 -4.52 15.60 -8.00
CA THR A 118 -4.55 16.50 -6.85
C THR A 118 -3.14 16.99 -6.51
N GLU A 119 -3.03 18.23 -6.08
CA GLU A 119 -1.76 18.79 -5.65
C GLU A 119 -1.40 18.33 -4.24
N ARG A 120 -0.15 17.94 -4.05
CA ARG A 120 0.46 17.65 -2.75
C ARG A 120 1.87 18.23 -2.70
N LEU A 121 2.50 18.19 -1.53
CA LEU A 121 3.91 18.52 -1.37
C LEU A 121 4.75 17.25 -1.36
N GLY A 122 5.73 17.15 -2.26
CA GLY A 122 6.70 16.07 -2.33
C GLY A 122 8.11 16.59 -2.05
N HIS A 123 9.00 15.72 -1.56
CA HIS A 123 10.41 16.04 -1.37
C HIS A 123 11.28 15.06 -2.17
N PRO A 124 12.21 15.53 -3.03
CA PRO A 124 13.02 14.64 -3.88
C PRO A 124 13.78 13.55 -3.10
N ASP A 125 14.38 13.90 -1.96
CA ASP A 125 15.08 12.91 -1.12
C ASP A 125 14.15 11.83 -0.52
N ILE A 126 12.85 12.14 -0.37
CA ILE A 126 11.84 11.20 0.12
C ILE A 126 11.30 10.34 -1.02
N GLU A 127 11.17 10.91 -2.22
CA GLU A 127 10.63 10.24 -3.40
C GLU A 127 11.33 8.90 -3.67
N GLU A 128 12.66 8.92 -3.68
CA GLU A 128 13.46 7.72 -3.90
C GLU A 128 13.27 6.70 -2.78
N VAL A 129 13.18 7.14 -1.52
CA VAL A 129 12.92 6.25 -0.38
C VAL A 129 11.55 5.57 -0.52
N VAL A 130 10.50 6.30 -0.86
CA VAL A 130 9.14 5.74 -0.93
C VAL A 130 8.93 4.80 -2.11
N LYS A 131 9.51 5.10 -3.29
CA LYS A 131 9.49 4.17 -4.44
C LYS A 131 10.05 2.82 -4.05
N ASP A 132 11.19 2.86 -3.40
CA ASP A 132 11.96 1.68 -3.03
C ASP A 132 11.25 0.87 -1.92
N MET A 133 10.69 1.55 -0.93
CA MET A 133 9.91 0.90 0.14
C MET A 133 8.61 0.30 -0.40
N TYR A 134 7.88 1.05 -1.23
CA TYR A 134 6.61 0.60 -1.79
C TYR A 134 6.80 -0.60 -2.73
N LYS A 135 7.85 -0.60 -3.56
CA LYS A 135 8.25 -1.75 -4.36
C LYS A 135 8.46 -3.00 -3.51
N ARG A 136 9.16 -2.88 -2.37
CA ARG A 136 9.38 -3.99 -1.44
C ARG A 136 8.08 -4.42 -0.74
N LYS A 137 7.22 -3.47 -0.35
CA LYS A 137 5.89 -3.76 0.23
C LYS A 137 5.05 -4.57 -0.74
N ARG A 138 4.91 -4.13 -1.99
CA ARG A 138 4.17 -4.86 -3.03
C ARG A 138 4.69 -6.28 -3.23
N GLY A 139 6.02 -6.47 -3.24
CA GLY A 139 6.61 -7.80 -3.32
C GLY A 139 6.24 -8.70 -2.14
N ARG A 140 6.27 -8.16 -0.91
CA ARG A 140 5.85 -8.91 0.29
C ARG A 140 4.37 -9.23 0.28
N ASP A 141 3.52 -8.30 -0.13
CA ASP A 141 2.08 -8.49 -0.17
C ASP A 141 1.70 -9.58 -1.20
N ALA A 142 2.29 -9.52 -2.40
CA ALA A 142 2.12 -10.58 -3.40
C ALA A 142 2.60 -11.96 -2.91
N ALA A 143 3.74 -12.01 -2.20
CA ALA A 143 4.24 -13.26 -1.62
C ALA A 143 3.32 -13.81 -0.52
N ARG A 144 2.76 -12.94 0.32
CA ARG A 144 1.78 -13.30 1.35
C ARG A 144 0.50 -13.84 0.72
N ASP A 145 -0.03 -13.19 -0.31
CA ASP A 145 -1.24 -13.63 -1.00
C ASP A 145 -1.03 -15.00 -1.66
N SER A 146 0.11 -15.20 -2.34
CA SER A 146 0.48 -16.49 -2.91
C SER A 146 0.60 -17.59 -1.86
N SER A 147 1.23 -17.27 -0.71
CA SER A 147 1.38 -18.21 0.41
C SER A 147 0.03 -18.54 1.06
N ARG A 148 -0.84 -17.54 1.23
CA ARG A 148 -2.22 -17.70 1.72
C ARG A 148 -3.01 -18.63 0.81
N MET A 149 -2.93 -18.43 -0.50
CA MET A 149 -3.57 -19.28 -1.50
C MET A 149 -3.02 -20.70 -1.50
N ALA A 150 -1.70 -20.87 -1.38
CA ALA A 150 -1.09 -22.20 -1.27
C ALA A 150 -1.58 -22.96 -0.03
N LEU A 151 -1.66 -22.28 1.12
CA LEU A 151 -2.20 -22.87 2.34
C LEU A 151 -3.69 -23.22 2.20
N LYS A 152 -4.48 -22.37 1.54
CA LYS A 152 -5.91 -22.61 1.27
C LYS A 152 -6.10 -23.87 0.41
N ARG A 153 -5.35 -23.99 -0.69
CA ARG A 153 -5.32 -25.20 -1.53
C ARG A 153 -4.91 -26.46 -0.77
N HIS A 154 -3.90 -26.34 0.10
CA HIS A 154 -3.47 -27.46 0.94
C HIS A 154 -4.59 -27.91 1.88
N LYS A 155 -5.24 -26.98 2.60
CA LYS A 155 -6.37 -27.27 3.49
C LYS A 155 -7.53 -27.94 2.75
N ILE A 156 -7.90 -27.45 1.57
CA ILE A 156 -8.95 -28.04 0.73
C ILE A 156 -8.61 -29.49 0.38
N ARG A 157 -7.39 -29.76 -0.12
CA ARG A 157 -6.94 -31.11 -0.46
C ARG A 157 -7.07 -32.06 0.73
N THR A 158 -6.51 -31.68 1.88
CA THR A 158 -6.54 -32.49 3.10
C THR A 158 -7.99 -32.79 3.50
N LYS A 159 -8.87 -31.79 3.43
CA LYS A 159 -10.29 -31.94 3.76
C LYS A 159 -11.04 -32.86 2.78
N MET A 160 -10.77 -32.77 1.48
CA MET A 160 -11.33 -33.68 0.47
C MET A 160 -10.92 -35.13 0.76
N GLN A 161 -9.66 -35.36 1.12
CA GLN A 161 -9.16 -36.69 1.49
C GLN A 161 -9.82 -37.21 2.77
N GLU A 162 -9.94 -36.39 3.81
CA GLU A 162 -10.66 -36.73 5.06
C GLU A 162 -12.12 -37.10 4.80
N MET A 163 -12.76 -36.48 3.80
CA MET A 163 -14.14 -36.72 3.42
C MET A 163 -14.33 -37.93 2.50
N GLY A 164 -13.26 -38.63 2.12
CA GLY A 164 -13.32 -39.79 1.23
C GLY A 164 -13.60 -39.44 -0.24
N VAL A 165 -13.30 -38.21 -0.66
CA VAL A 165 -13.39 -37.81 -2.08
C VAL A 165 -12.38 -38.63 -2.89
N PRO A 166 -12.74 -39.13 -4.10
CA PRO A 166 -11.81 -39.89 -4.93
C PRO A 166 -10.48 -39.19 -5.16
N GLU A 167 -9.38 -39.95 -5.11
CA GLU A 167 -8.01 -39.40 -5.17
C GLU A 167 -7.75 -38.58 -6.43
N HIS A 168 -8.26 -39.00 -7.59
CA HIS A 168 -8.10 -38.24 -8.84
C HIS A 168 -8.71 -36.83 -8.77
N MET A 169 -9.79 -36.63 -8.01
CA MET A 169 -10.39 -35.32 -7.76
C MET A 169 -9.60 -34.54 -6.71
N ALA A 170 -9.18 -35.20 -5.63
CA ALA A 170 -8.39 -34.58 -4.57
C ALA A 170 -6.95 -34.23 -4.98
N ALA A 171 -6.46 -34.79 -6.09
CA ALA A 171 -5.16 -34.48 -6.68
C ALA A 171 -5.24 -33.48 -7.85
N ASP A 172 -6.43 -33.20 -8.38
CA ASP A 172 -6.62 -32.28 -9.49
C ASP A 172 -6.31 -30.83 -9.07
N LYS A 173 -5.22 -30.29 -9.63
CA LYS A 173 -4.78 -28.92 -9.36
C LYS A 173 -5.79 -27.87 -9.84
N GLY A 174 -6.49 -28.12 -10.94
CA GLY A 174 -7.50 -27.21 -11.49
C GLY A 174 -8.71 -27.13 -10.57
N ALA A 175 -9.26 -28.28 -10.17
CA ALA A 175 -10.39 -28.35 -9.25
C ALA A 175 -10.08 -27.69 -7.90
N ILE A 176 -8.91 -27.96 -7.33
CA ILE A 176 -8.48 -27.35 -6.06
C ILE A 176 -8.30 -25.84 -6.18
N GLN A 177 -7.79 -25.36 -7.32
CA GLN A 177 -7.64 -23.92 -7.56
C GLN A 177 -9.00 -23.23 -7.66
N MET A 178 -9.96 -23.79 -8.42
CA MET A 178 -11.32 -23.24 -8.54
C MET A 178 -12.04 -23.20 -7.18
N LEU A 179 -11.90 -24.25 -6.37
CA LEU A 179 -12.44 -24.26 -5.00
C LEU A 179 -11.76 -23.19 -4.14
N ALA A 180 -10.43 -23.08 -4.20
CA ALA A 180 -9.70 -22.09 -3.41
C ALA A 180 -10.12 -20.65 -3.75
N GLU A 181 -10.36 -20.35 -5.03
CA GLU A 181 -10.88 -19.07 -5.50
C GLU A 181 -12.31 -18.84 -5.03
N HIS A 182 -13.20 -19.84 -5.13
CA HIS A 182 -14.57 -19.74 -4.61
C HIS A 182 -14.58 -19.42 -3.10
N PHE A 183 -13.77 -20.12 -2.30
CA PHE A 183 -13.62 -19.85 -0.87
C PHE A 183 -12.96 -18.49 -0.58
N ASP A 184 -12.21 -17.90 -1.51
CA ASP A 184 -11.64 -16.54 -1.37
C ASP A 184 -12.66 -15.46 -1.67
N HIS A 185 -13.46 -15.64 -2.72
CA HIS A 185 -14.51 -14.69 -3.10
C HIS A 185 -15.72 -14.72 -2.16
N ALA A 186 -16.11 -15.89 -1.67
CA ALA A 186 -17.28 -16.05 -0.80
C ALA A 186 -17.00 -15.71 0.68
N ASP A 187 -15.74 -15.54 1.08
CA ASP A 187 -15.29 -15.30 2.46
C ASP A 187 -15.88 -16.29 3.49
N ILE A 188 -16.01 -17.57 3.10
CA ILE A 188 -16.54 -18.64 3.95
C ILE A 188 -15.42 -19.55 4.47
N TYR A 189 -15.63 -20.15 5.64
CA TYR A 189 -14.66 -21.09 6.22
C TYR A 189 -14.64 -22.43 5.50
N ILE A 190 -13.44 -23.03 5.37
CA ILE A 190 -13.26 -24.38 4.80
C ILE A 190 -13.65 -25.43 5.86
N THR A 191 -14.94 -25.79 5.89
CA THR A 191 -15.51 -26.88 6.70
C THR A 191 -15.94 -28.03 5.80
N PRO A 192 -16.18 -29.26 6.32
CA PRO A 192 -16.66 -30.36 5.49
C PRO A 192 -17.94 -30.02 4.73
N ASP A 193 -18.90 -29.36 5.39
CA ASP A 193 -20.21 -29.06 4.80
C ASP A 193 -20.11 -27.99 3.72
N ASN A 194 -19.37 -26.90 3.99
CA ASN A 194 -19.11 -25.85 3.01
C ASN A 194 -18.33 -26.40 1.82
N LEU A 195 -17.41 -27.34 2.05
CA LEU A 195 -16.64 -27.97 0.97
C LEU A 195 -17.51 -28.90 0.12
N ARG A 196 -18.46 -29.66 0.70
CA ARG A 196 -19.43 -30.43 -0.10
C ARG A 196 -20.29 -29.51 -0.97
N ALA A 197 -20.78 -28.43 -0.38
CA ALA A 197 -21.58 -27.43 -1.11
C ALA A 197 -20.77 -26.81 -2.26
N ALA A 198 -19.54 -26.34 -1.98
CA ALA A 198 -18.67 -25.78 -3.00
C ALA A 198 -18.29 -26.80 -4.08
N MET A 199 -18.05 -28.07 -3.73
CA MET A 199 -17.79 -29.12 -4.71
C MET A 199 -19.00 -29.40 -5.62
N ALA A 200 -20.21 -29.37 -5.08
CA ALA A 200 -21.42 -29.53 -5.88
C ALA A 200 -21.64 -28.34 -6.81
N GLU A 201 -21.44 -27.11 -6.31
CA GLU A 201 -21.66 -25.87 -7.06
C GLU A 201 -20.58 -25.62 -8.12
N VAL A 202 -19.31 -25.74 -7.74
CA VAL A 202 -18.16 -25.34 -8.57
C VAL A 202 -17.71 -26.47 -9.50
N LEU A 203 -17.79 -27.73 -9.04
CA LEU A 203 -17.29 -28.89 -9.78
C LEU A 203 -18.41 -29.80 -10.29
N GLY A 204 -19.68 -29.50 -9.99
CA GLY A 204 -20.80 -30.39 -10.33
C GLY A 204 -20.79 -31.74 -9.60
N TYR A 205 -20.02 -31.86 -8.51
CA TYR A 205 -19.84 -33.12 -7.80
C TYR A 205 -21.00 -33.38 -6.84
N THR A 206 -21.90 -34.30 -7.20
CA THR A 206 -23.09 -34.65 -6.40
C THR A 206 -22.92 -35.91 -5.54
N GLY A 207 -21.72 -36.49 -5.48
CA GLY A 207 -21.37 -37.58 -4.56
C GLY A 207 -22.02 -38.95 -4.82
N ALA A 208 -22.81 -39.11 -5.87
CA ALA A 208 -23.48 -40.38 -6.17
C ALA A 208 -22.66 -41.26 -7.11
N VAL A 209 -21.68 -41.99 -6.57
CA VAL A 209 -21.22 -43.24 -7.19
C VAL A 209 -21.33 -44.35 -6.16
N THR A 210 -22.47 -45.05 -6.16
CA THR A 210 -22.60 -46.34 -5.49
C THR A 210 -21.69 -47.34 -6.21
N PRO A 211 -20.67 -47.93 -5.57
CA PRO A 211 -19.89 -48.97 -6.21
C PRO A 211 -20.78 -50.17 -6.55
N LEU A 212 -20.86 -50.52 -7.83
CA LEU A 212 -21.64 -51.62 -8.41
C LEU A 212 -21.22 -53.03 -7.91
N SER A 213 -20.29 -53.13 -6.97
CA SER A 213 -19.78 -54.41 -6.46
C SER A 213 -20.45 -54.89 -5.16
N ALA A 214 -21.37 -54.14 -4.56
CA ALA A 214 -22.01 -54.56 -3.31
C ALA A 214 -23.18 -55.56 -3.47
N HIS A 215 -23.43 -56.12 -4.67
CA HIS A 215 -24.48 -57.13 -4.90
C HIS A 215 -23.97 -58.32 -5.74
N ARG A 216 -23.17 -59.19 -5.13
CA ARG A 216 -23.05 -60.64 -5.41
C ARG A 216 -22.44 -61.27 -4.17
N ARG A 217 -22.94 -62.32 -3.52
CA ARG A 217 -24.14 -63.17 -3.60
C ARG A 217 -24.27 -63.78 -2.18
N THR A 218 -25.48 -64.23 -1.88
CA THR A 218 -25.83 -65.30 -0.92
C THR A 218 -24.72 -66.28 -0.57
#